data_AF-A0A519HJ28-F1
#
_entry.id   AF-A0A519HJ28-F1
#
_cell.length_a   1.000
_cell.length_b   1.000
_cell.length_c   1.000
_cell.angle_alpha   90.00
_cell.angle_beta   90.00
_cell.angle_gamma   90.00
#
_symmetry.space_group_name_H-M   'P 1'
#
loop_
_entity.id
_entity.type
_entity.pdbx_description
1 polymer ?
#
loop_
_entity_poly.entity_id
_entity_poly.type
_entity_poly.pdbx_seq_one_letter_code
_entity_poly.pdbx_strand_id
1 'polypeptide(L)'
;MIASIISLAALLAGQPSGAVVQTDAGVAVFGKACLSSLPVERAALASLAQSEGWTPLRAATPQDQEWRDVYRSGAYVIHLDQHKATDEGAGERICVVALSTAPAGWKDQIGALQANGSPVGAPQPYDTAVYQLPPGLELTMWALPDGSRIHALREPDNALELSINYPTGR
;
A
#
# COMPACT_ATOMS: atom_id res chain seq x y z
N MET A 1 -50.03 -18.25 40.20
CA MET A 1 -50.32 -17.67 38.87
C MET A 1 -50.29 -16.16 39.01
N ILE A 2 -49.35 -15.50 38.33
CA ILE A 2 -49.45 -14.27 37.51
C ILE A 2 -48.05 -14.03 36.96
N ALA A 3 -48.01 -13.60 35.71
CA ALA A 3 -46.93 -13.75 34.76
C ALA A 3 -45.88 -12.62 34.78
N SER A 4 -44.78 -12.93 34.08
CA SER A 4 -43.60 -12.16 33.69
C SER A 4 -43.81 -10.69 33.33
N ILE A 5 -42.80 -9.85 33.60
CA ILE A 5 -42.30 -8.85 32.63
C ILE A 5 -40.76 -8.77 32.73
N ILE A 6 -40.11 -8.95 31.58
CA ILE A 6 -38.68 -8.79 31.32
C ILE A 6 -38.33 -7.30 31.28
N SER A 7 -37.21 -6.89 31.87
CA SER A 7 -36.59 -5.61 31.51
C SER A 7 -35.09 -5.81 31.37
N LEU A 8 -34.74 -6.16 30.13
CA LEU A 8 -33.40 -6.04 29.57
C LEU A 8 -33.22 -4.57 29.18
N ALA A 9 -32.39 -3.83 29.92
CA ALA A 9 -31.92 -2.52 29.49
C ALA A 9 -30.39 -2.53 29.55
N ALA A 10 -29.80 -2.81 28.39
CA ALA A 10 -28.40 -2.60 28.12
C ALA A 10 -28.09 -1.09 28.19
N LEU A 11 -27.14 -0.71 29.04
CA LEU A 11 -26.40 0.54 28.92
C LEU A 11 -24.92 0.21 28.74
N LEU A 12 -24.59 -0.27 27.55
CA LEU A 12 -23.25 -0.11 26.98
C LEU A 12 -23.29 1.19 26.18
N ALA A 13 -23.07 2.31 26.84
CA ALA A 13 -22.88 3.60 26.17
C ALA A 13 -21.65 4.28 26.78
N GLY A 14 -20.52 4.10 26.11
CA GLY A 14 -19.25 4.69 26.50
C GLY A 14 -18.08 4.22 25.62
N GLN A 15 -18.29 4.03 24.32
CA GLN A 15 -17.16 3.98 23.39
C GLN A 15 -16.96 5.39 22.83
N PRO A 16 -15.87 6.09 23.15
CA PRO A 16 -15.51 7.30 22.44
C PRO A 16 -15.15 6.95 21.00
N SER A 17 -16.11 7.13 20.10
CA SER A 17 -15.88 7.28 18.67
C SER A 17 -15.12 8.59 18.45
N GLY A 18 -13.82 8.53 18.19
CA GLY A 18 -13.06 9.75 17.90
C GLY A 18 -11.55 9.62 18.04
N ALA A 19 -10.93 8.68 17.33
CA ALA A 19 -9.51 8.78 17.02
C ALA A 19 -9.30 8.22 15.62
N VAL A 20 -9.27 9.11 14.63
CA VAL A 20 -8.78 8.80 13.29
C VAL A 20 -7.26 8.65 13.40
N VAL A 21 -6.82 7.45 13.75
CA VAL A 21 -5.43 7.01 13.60
C VAL A 21 -5.30 6.50 12.16
N GLN A 22 -5.31 7.42 11.17
CA GLN A 22 -5.36 7.05 9.74
C GLN A 22 -4.23 7.66 8.88
N THR A 23 -3.12 8.12 9.47
CA THR A 23 -1.98 8.60 8.65
C THR A 23 -0.76 7.69 8.82
N ASP A 24 -0.39 7.36 10.06
CA ASP A 24 0.71 6.42 10.34
C ASP A 24 0.40 4.99 9.87
N ALA A 25 -0.90 4.67 9.74
CA ALA A 25 -1.33 3.37 9.25
C ALA A 25 -1.11 3.17 7.73
N GLY A 26 -0.97 4.24 6.92
CA GLY A 26 -0.80 4.08 5.47
C GLY A 26 0.57 3.50 5.09
N VAL A 27 1.66 3.98 5.72
CA VAL A 27 3.00 3.42 5.55
C VAL A 27 3.07 1.99 6.10
N ALA A 28 2.38 1.71 7.21
CA ALA A 28 2.28 0.36 7.75
C ALA A 28 1.50 -0.59 6.82
N VAL A 29 0.41 -0.13 6.20
CA VAL A 29 -0.34 -0.88 5.18
C VAL A 29 0.56 -1.18 3.99
N PHE A 30 1.37 -0.23 3.53
CA PHE A 30 2.38 -0.49 2.50
C PHE A 30 3.39 -1.57 2.92
N GLY A 31 3.96 -1.48 4.13
CA GLY A 31 4.86 -2.51 4.65
C GLY A 31 4.23 -3.91 4.67
N LYS A 32 2.97 -4.02 5.11
CA LYS A 32 2.21 -5.28 5.11
C LYS A 32 1.88 -5.78 3.70
N ALA A 33 1.26 -4.92 2.88
CA ALA A 33 0.73 -5.28 1.57
C ALA A 33 1.83 -5.56 0.55
N CYS A 34 2.93 -4.80 0.63
CA CYS A 34 3.93 -4.74 -0.42
C CYS A 34 5.31 -5.29 0.02
N LEU A 35 5.75 -5.15 1.28
CA LEU A 35 7.12 -5.52 1.67
C LEU A 35 7.25 -6.84 2.44
N SER A 36 6.19 -7.30 3.09
CA SER A 36 6.28 -8.43 4.04
C SER A 36 6.51 -9.79 3.37
N SER A 37 6.31 -9.90 2.06
CA SER A 37 6.41 -11.17 1.33
C SER A 37 6.85 -10.91 -0.13
N LEU A 38 8.06 -10.38 -0.31
CA LEU A 38 8.63 -10.10 -1.64
C LEU A 38 9.05 -11.39 -2.36
N PRO A 39 8.71 -11.56 -3.66
CA PRO A 39 7.74 -10.76 -4.43
C PRO A 39 6.30 -11.08 -4.02
N VAL A 40 5.47 -10.04 -3.86
CA VAL A 40 4.07 -10.24 -3.44
C VAL A 40 3.30 -10.95 -4.54
N GLU A 41 2.76 -12.12 -4.21
CA GLU A 41 1.91 -12.90 -5.11
C GLU A 41 0.45 -12.50 -4.99
N ARG A 42 -0.28 -12.60 -6.10
CA ARG A 42 -1.72 -12.33 -6.18
C ARG A 42 -2.52 -13.04 -5.07
N ALA A 43 -2.28 -14.34 -4.89
CA ALA A 43 -2.97 -15.16 -3.90
C ALA A 43 -2.58 -14.79 -2.45
N ALA A 44 -1.32 -14.40 -2.24
CA ALA A 44 -0.84 -13.92 -0.95
C ALA A 44 -1.51 -12.59 -0.58
N LEU A 45 -1.62 -11.65 -1.52
CA LEU A 45 -2.34 -10.40 -1.28
C LEU A 45 -3.83 -10.63 -1.02
N ALA A 46 -4.49 -11.51 -1.77
CA ALA A 46 -5.89 -11.84 -1.54
C ALA A 46 -6.11 -12.45 -0.14
N SER A 47 -5.19 -13.32 0.30
CA SER A 47 -5.23 -13.93 1.64
C SER A 47 -4.98 -12.90 2.75
N LEU A 48 -4.01 -12.01 2.54
CA LEU A 48 -3.75 -10.88 3.44
C LEU A 48 -4.98 -9.97 3.55
N ALA A 49 -5.53 -9.55 2.42
CA ALA A 49 -6.72 -8.71 2.35
C ALA A 49 -7.90 -9.34 3.09
N GLN A 50 -8.13 -10.64 2.92
CA GLN A 50 -9.16 -11.37 3.65
C GLN A 50 -8.89 -11.37 5.16
N SER A 51 -7.66 -11.64 5.59
CA SER A 51 -7.28 -11.69 7.00
C SER A 51 -7.37 -10.34 7.72
N GLU A 52 -7.08 -9.25 6.99
CA GLU A 52 -7.13 -7.88 7.48
C GLU A 52 -8.52 -7.23 7.27
N GLY A 53 -9.47 -7.94 6.67
CA GLY A 53 -10.83 -7.46 6.43
C GLY A 53 -10.94 -6.35 5.37
N TRP A 54 -10.02 -6.31 4.40
CA TRP A 54 -10.05 -5.31 3.33
C TRP A 54 -11.17 -5.60 2.34
N THR A 55 -11.78 -4.52 1.82
CA THR A 55 -12.90 -4.64 0.89
C THR A 55 -12.39 -4.70 -0.55
N PRO A 56 -12.68 -5.76 -1.34
CA PRO A 56 -12.33 -5.79 -2.74
C PRO A 56 -13.11 -4.72 -3.51
N LEU A 57 -12.44 -3.98 -4.38
CA LEU A 57 -13.05 -3.02 -5.29
C LEU A 57 -13.13 -3.63 -6.69
N ARG A 58 -14.23 -3.41 -7.40
CA ARG A 58 -14.28 -3.74 -8.84
C ARG A 58 -13.36 -2.78 -9.58
N ALA A 59 -12.26 -3.30 -10.12
CA ALA A 59 -11.42 -2.59 -11.07
C ALA A 59 -11.77 -3.05 -12.50
N ALA A 60 -11.56 -2.16 -13.47
CA ALA A 60 -11.55 -2.58 -14.86
C ALA A 60 -10.40 -3.59 -15.04
N THR A 61 -10.70 -4.75 -15.63
CA THR A 61 -9.68 -5.72 -16.02
C THR A 61 -8.76 -5.05 -17.03
N PRO A 62 -7.43 -5.00 -16.80
CA PRO A 62 -6.51 -4.43 -17.78
C PRO A 62 -6.48 -5.30 -19.05
N GLN A 63 -5.98 -4.76 -20.16
CA GLN A 63 -5.92 -5.47 -21.45
C GLN A 63 -4.83 -6.56 -21.42
N ASP A 64 -4.97 -7.60 -22.24
CA ASP A 64 -3.94 -8.59 -22.59
C ASP A 64 -3.04 -9.17 -21.47
N GLN A 65 -3.51 -10.20 -20.76
CA GLN A 65 -2.78 -10.97 -19.72
C GLN A 65 -2.25 -10.16 -18.52
N GLU A 66 -2.50 -8.87 -18.48
CA GLU A 66 -2.34 -8.04 -17.30
C GLU A 66 -3.49 -8.29 -16.33
N TRP A 67 -3.20 -8.34 -15.04
CA TRP A 67 -4.22 -8.39 -14.01
C TRP A 67 -3.95 -7.34 -12.96
N ARG A 68 -5.05 -6.91 -12.33
CA ARG A 68 -5.10 -5.90 -11.29
C ARG A 68 -6.08 -6.37 -10.22
N ASP A 69 -5.60 -6.48 -8.99
CA ASP A 69 -6.47 -6.62 -7.83
C ASP A 69 -6.44 -5.32 -7.02
N VAL A 70 -7.61 -4.83 -6.63
CA VAL A 70 -7.74 -3.57 -5.89
C VAL A 70 -8.54 -3.81 -4.62
N TYR A 71 -8.02 -3.32 -3.50
CA TYR A 71 -8.62 -3.42 -2.19
C TYR A 71 -8.69 -2.05 -1.52
N ARG A 72 -9.68 -1.88 -0.65
CA ARG A 72 -9.79 -0.75 0.26
C ARG A 72 -9.52 -1.19 1.69
N SER A 73 -8.62 -0.49 2.36
CA SER A 73 -8.39 -0.58 3.80
C SER A 73 -8.60 0.81 4.41
N GLY A 74 -9.70 1.01 5.13
CA GLY A 74 -10.04 2.35 5.64
C GLY A 74 -10.10 3.40 4.51
N ALA A 75 -9.23 4.42 4.59
CA ALA A 75 -9.11 5.49 3.60
C ALA A 75 -8.12 5.19 2.45
N TYR A 76 -7.41 4.05 2.51
CA TYR A 76 -6.36 3.72 1.55
C TYR A 76 -6.87 2.81 0.44
N VAL A 77 -6.30 2.98 -0.75
CA VAL A 77 -6.47 2.06 -1.87
C VAL A 77 -5.16 1.31 -2.07
N ILE A 78 -5.25 -0.01 -2.01
CA ILE A 78 -4.15 -0.94 -2.29
C ILE A 78 -4.44 -1.56 -3.64
N HIS A 79 -3.47 -1.56 -4.54
CA HIS A 79 -3.56 -2.33 -5.76
C HIS A 79 -2.28 -3.08 -6.07
N LEU A 80 -2.44 -4.24 -6.69
CA LEU A 80 -1.35 -5.06 -7.18
C LEU A 80 -1.60 -5.33 -8.66
N ASP A 81 -0.67 -4.86 -9.45
CA ASP A 81 -0.70 -4.93 -10.90
C ASP A 81 0.45 -5.82 -11.39
N GLN A 82 0.16 -6.65 -12.39
CA GLN A 82 1.20 -7.32 -13.17
C GLN A 82 1.17 -6.80 -14.61
N HIS A 83 2.27 -6.19 -15.03
CA HIS A 83 2.51 -5.80 -16.42
C HIS A 83 3.47 -6.80 -17.09
N LYS A 84 3.31 -7.02 -18.40
CA LYS A 84 4.26 -7.83 -19.18
C LYS A 84 5.54 -7.05 -19.42
N ALA A 85 6.68 -7.76 -19.38
CA ALA A 85 7.95 -7.24 -19.88
C ALA A 85 7.80 -6.76 -21.32
N THR A 86 7.78 -5.44 -21.51
CA THR A 86 8.08 -4.84 -22.82
C THR A 86 9.58 -4.92 -23.06
N ASP A 87 10.01 -4.84 -24.33
CA ASP A 87 11.43 -4.92 -24.74
C ASP A 87 12.33 -3.84 -24.09
N GLU A 88 11.74 -2.86 -23.40
CA GLU A 88 12.42 -1.84 -22.60
C GLU A 88 12.68 -2.26 -21.14
N GLY A 89 12.39 -3.52 -20.77
CA GLY A 89 12.57 -4.05 -19.42
C GLY A 89 11.38 -3.83 -18.48
N ALA A 90 10.23 -3.33 -18.98
CA ALA A 90 9.08 -3.00 -18.15
C ALA A 90 8.17 -4.21 -17.88
N GLY A 91 8.74 -5.27 -17.31
CA GLY A 91 8.00 -6.42 -16.82
C GLY A 91 8.16 -6.49 -15.34
N GLU A 92 7.38 -5.70 -14.61
CA GLU A 92 7.47 -5.62 -13.16
C GLU A 92 6.10 -5.89 -12.57
N ARG A 93 6.08 -6.67 -11.48
CA ARG A 93 4.90 -6.71 -10.62
C ARG A 93 4.98 -5.46 -9.75
N ILE A 94 3.90 -4.69 -9.67
CA ILE A 94 3.87 -3.43 -8.96
C ILE A 94 2.81 -3.52 -7.86
N CYS A 95 3.21 -3.28 -6.62
CA CYS A 95 2.28 -3.09 -5.51
C CYS A 95 2.25 -1.61 -5.15
N VAL A 96 1.05 -1.05 -5.02
CA VAL A 96 0.83 0.37 -4.76
C VAL A 96 -0.15 0.56 -3.61
N VAL A 97 0.15 1.52 -2.75
CA VAL A 97 -0.74 2.04 -1.71
C VAL A 97 -0.83 3.55 -1.86
N ALA A 98 -2.04 4.05 -2.12
CA ALA A 98 -2.30 5.48 -2.21
C ALA A 98 -2.87 6.03 -0.90
N LEU A 99 -2.30 7.14 -0.45
CA LEU A 99 -2.70 7.92 0.72
C LEU A 99 -3.18 9.29 0.25
N SER A 100 -4.35 9.74 0.75
CA SER A 100 -4.87 11.08 0.44
C SER A 100 -4.01 12.21 1.01
N THR A 101 -3.11 11.91 1.95
CA THR A 101 -2.23 12.89 2.59
C THR A 101 -0.98 12.20 3.12
N ALA A 102 0.20 12.74 2.82
CA ALA A 102 1.47 12.27 3.32
C ALA A 102 1.56 12.48 4.85
N PRO A 103 1.81 11.42 5.66
CA PRO A 103 2.01 11.59 7.10
C PRO A 103 3.26 12.43 7.40
N ALA A 104 3.29 13.10 8.54
CA ALA A 104 4.52 13.76 8.99
C ALA A 104 5.62 12.70 9.23
N GLY A 105 6.85 12.98 8.79
CA GLY A 105 7.97 12.05 8.96
C GLY A 105 7.86 10.75 8.14
N TRP A 106 7.00 10.70 7.11
CA TRP A 106 6.74 9.50 6.32
C TRP A 106 8.00 8.85 5.72
N LYS A 107 9.02 9.65 5.36
CA LYS A 107 10.30 9.12 4.84
C LYS A 107 11.05 8.29 5.88
N ASP A 108 11.07 8.74 7.13
CA ASP A 108 11.69 8.01 8.24
C ASP A 108 10.89 6.74 8.56
N GLN A 109 9.56 6.81 8.48
CA GLN A 109 8.69 5.65 8.65
C GLN A 109 8.97 4.59 7.57
N ILE A 110 9.13 4.97 6.31
CA ILE A 110 9.53 4.06 5.22
C ILE A 110 10.91 3.48 5.48
N GLY A 111 11.89 4.32 5.85
CA GLY A 111 13.25 3.86 6.13
C GLY A 111 13.35 2.87 7.29
N ALA A 112 12.38 2.91 8.22
CA ALA A 112 12.25 1.97 9.33
C ALA A 112 11.53 0.66 8.96
N LEU A 113 10.89 0.57 7.79
CA LEU A 113 10.25 -0.66 7.33
C LEU A 113 11.30 -1.76 7.08
N GLN A 114 10.84 -3.01 7.16
CA GLN A 114 11.63 -4.20 6.85
C GLN A 114 11.17 -4.75 5.51
N ALA A 115 12.14 -5.06 4.64
CA ALA A 115 11.96 -5.81 3.40
C ALA A 115 12.88 -7.02 3.44
N ASN A 116 12.31 -8.24 3.35
CA ASN A 116 13.06 -9.50 3.45
C ASN A 116 13.97 -9.58 4.70
N GLY A 117 13.47 -9.10 5.84
CA GLY A 117 14.21 -9.09 7.11
C GLY A 117 15.36 -8.09 7.19
N SER A 118 15.51 -7.20 6.20
CA SER A 118 16.48 -6.11 6.19
C SER A 118 15.78 -4.76 6.23
N PRO A 119 16.33 -3.75 6.93
CA PRO A 119 15.75 -2.41 6.92
C PRO A 119 15.83 -1.79 5.53
N VAL A 120 14.80 -1.05 5.14
CA VAL A 120 14.77 -0.28 3.88
C VAL A 120 15.86 0.81 3.88
N GLY A 121 16.03 1.51 5.01
CA GLY A 121 17.09 2.49 5.19
C GLY A 121 16.85 3.84 4.51
N ALA A 122 17.95 4.52 4.14
CA ALA A 122 17.89 5.89 3.65
C ALA A 122 17.45 5.96 2.18
N PRO A 123 16.74 7.04 1.78
CA PRO A 123 16.39 7.26 0.38
C PRO A 123 17.64 7.47 -0.49
N GLN A 124 17.53 7.11 -1.75
CA GLN A 124 18.58 7.23 -2.76
C GLN A 124 18.20 8.26 -3.82
N PRO A 125 19.19 8.93 -4.45
CA PRO A 125 18.94 9.74 -5.62
C PRO A 125 18.41 8.88 -6.76
N TYR A 126 17.54 9.46 -7.60
CA TYR A 126 17.02 8.81 -8.80
C TYR A 126 17.64 9.44 -10.05
N ASP A 127 17.68 8.67 -11.13
CA ASP A 127 18.17 9.15 -12.41
C ASP A 127 17.11 10.02 -13.10
N THR A 128 17.39 11.32 -13.21
CA THR A 128 16.48 12.29 -13.86
C THR A 128 16.38 12.10 -15.38
N ALA A 129 17.31 11.37 -16.00
CA ALA A 129 17.17 11.00 -17.41
C ALA A 129 16.09 9.92 -17.61
N VAL A 130 15.86 9.09 -16.59
CA VAL A 130 14.85 8.03 -16.57
C VAL A 130 13.52 8.55 -16.04
N TYR A 131 13.53 9.32 -14.95
CA TYR A 131 12.32 9.84 -14.30
C TYR A 131 12.11 11.33 -14.62
N GLN A 132 11.30 11.60 -15.63
CA GLN A 132 10.87 12.96 -15.97
C GLN A 132 9.58 13.31 -15.23
N LEU A 133 9.70 14.06 -14.14
CA LEU A 133 8.55 14.43 -13.31
C LEU A 133 7.89 15.71 -13.80
N PRO A 134 6.55 15.73 -13.91
CA PRO A 134 5.78 16.96 -14.00
C PRO A 134 6.12 17.96 -12.88
N PRO A 135 6.00 19.28 -13.13
CA PRO A 135 6.20 20.28 -12.10
C PRO A 135 5.29 20.06 -10.87
N GLY A 136 5.87 20.21 -9.68
CA GLY A 136 5.14 20.08 -8.41
C GLY A 136 5.06 18.66 -7.85
N LEU A 137 5.47 17.64 -8.60
CA LEU A 137 5.63 16.30 -8.07
C LEU A 137 7.00 16.13 -7.40
N GLU A 138 7.01 15.44 -6.26
CA GLU A 138 8.23 15.04 -5.56
C GLU A 138 8.36 13.52 -5.59
N LEU A 139 9.45 13.00 -6.19
CA LEU A 139 9.78 11.58 -6.14
C LEU A 139 10.88 11.35 -5.10
N THR A 140 10.67 10.37 -4.23
CA THR A 140 11.71 9.78 -3.38
C THR A 140 11.82 8.29 -3.68
N MET A 141 13.03 7.75 -3.72
CA MET A 141 13.26 6.34 -4.06
C MET A 141 14.11 5.61 -3.02
N TRP A 142 13.90 4.31 -2.91
CA TRP A 142 14.79 3.38 -2.21
C TRP A 142 15.08 2.19 -3.10
N ALA A 143 16.33 1.74 -3.11
CA ALA A 143 16.72 0.50 -3.78
C ALA A 143 16.92 -0.59 -2.74
N LEU A 144 16.34 -1.76 -2.99
CA LEU A 144 16.46 -2.94 -2.14
C LEU A 144 17.55 -3.88 -2.68
N PRO A 145 18.18 -4.71 -1.82
CA PRO A 145 19.26 -5.61 -2.23
C PRO A 145 18.87 -6.67 -3.27
N ASP A 146 17.58 -7.01 -3.36
CA ASP A 146 17.03 -7.97 -4.32
C ASP A 146 16.76 -7.35 -5.70
N GLY A 147 17.04 -6.06 -5.87
CA GLY A 147 16.79 -5.31 -7.11
C GLY A 147 15.42 -4.64 -7.17
N SER A 148 14.55 -4.88 -6.17
CA SER A 148 13.30 -4.13 -6.05
C SER A 148 13.54 -2.67 -5.74
N ARG A 149 12.60 -1.82 -6.17
CA ARG A 149 12.68 -0.38 -5.98
C ARG A 149 11.37 0.14 -5.40
N ILE A 150 11.46 0.82 -4.26
CA ILE A 150 10.34 1.54 -3.66
C ILE A 150 10.35 2.95 -4.23
N HIS A 151 9.19 3.42 -4.69
CA HIS A 151 8.94 4.78 -5.10
C HIS A 151 7.93 5.41 -4.17
N ALA A 152 8.15 6.67 -3.86
CA ALA A 152 7.18 7.50 -3.17
C ALA A 152 6.98 8.78 -3.98
N LEU A 153 5.82 8.88 -4.61
CA LEU A 153 5.42 10.03 -5.39
C LEU A 153 4.47 10.89 -4.56
N ARG A 154 4.88 12.11 -4.26
CA ARG A 154 4.09 13.08 -3.51
C ARG A 154 3.58 14.17 -4.43
N GLU A 155 2.28 14.41 -4.38
CA GLU A 155 1.58 15.40 -5.18
C GLU A 155 1.54 16.79 -4.50
N PRO A 156 1.24 17.88 -5.25
CA PRO A 156 1.19 19.23 -4.70
C PRO A 156 0.13 19.42 -3.61
N ASP A 157 -0.96 18.64 -3.67
CA ASP A 157 -2.02 18.62 -2.65
C ASP A 157 -1.66 17.77 -1.42
N ASN A 158 -0.40 17.31 -1.37
CA ASN A 158 0.16 16.44 -0.36
C ASN A 158 -0.35 15.00 -0.38
N ALA A 159 -1.07 14.55 -1.42
CA ALA A 159 -1.31 13.12 -1.61
C ALA A 159 0.02 12.37 -1.79
N LEU A 160 0.06 11.11 -1.34
CA LEU A 160 1.26 10.28 -1.37
C LEU A 160 0.91 8.92 -1.95
N GLU A 161 1.54 8.57 -3.06
CA GLU A 161 1.53 7.23 -3.61
C GLU A 161 2.82 6.52 -3.23
N LEU A 162 2.70 5.37 -2.57
CA LEU A 162 3.82 4.46 -2.31
C LEU A 162 3.69 3.28 -3.24
N SER A 163 4.72 3.02 -4.03
CA SER A 163 4.77 1.87 -4.92
C SER A 163 6.08 1.12 -4.76
N ILE A 164 6.07 -0.15 -5.13
CA ILE A 164 7.28 -0.94 -5.27
C ILE A 164 7.21 -1.77 -6.54
N ASN A 165 8.29 -1.75 -7.29
CA ASN A 165 8.49 -2.58 -8.45
C ASN A 165 9.31 -3.82 -8.06
N TYR A 166 8.80 -4.99 -8.41
CA TYR A 166 9.50 -6.26 -8.24
C TYR A 166 10.08 -6.73 -9.57
N PRO A 167 11.38 -7.12 -9.61
CA PRO A 167 11.93 -7.74 -10.81
C PRO A 167 11.16 -9.03 -11.12
N THR A 168 10.71 -9.22 -12.37
CA THR A 168 10.10 -10.49 -12.78
C THR A 168 11.16 -11.45 -13.31
N GLY A 169 11.12 -12.71 -12.83
CA GLY A 169 11.88 -13.83 -13.41
C GLY A 169 13.40 -13.79 -13.21
N ARG A 170 13.89 -14.61 -12.28
CA ARG A 170 15.17 -15.31 -12.45
C ARG A 170 14.89 -16.70 -12.99
#